data_AF-A0A1M6B890-F1
#
_entry.id   AF-A0A1M6B890-F1
#
_cell.length_a   1.000
_cell.length_b   1.000
_cell.length_c   1.000
_cell.angle_alpha   90.00
_cell.angle_beta   90.00
_cell.angle_gamma   90.00
#
_symmetry.space_group_name_H-M   'P 1'
#
loop_
_entity.id
_entity.type
_entity.pdbx_description
1 polymer ?
#
loop_
_entity_poly.entity_id
_entity_poly.type
_entity_poly.pdbx_seq_one_letter_code
_entity_poly.pdbx_strand_id
1 'polypeptide(L)'
;MKFALVDDIKTEAVKGAKGICPSCGSEMIARCGNFKINHWAHKGRRKCDPWWENETIWHRSWKNNYPIEWQEISLLDEKTGEKHIADIQANDGLVIEFQHSYINPEERFSREKFYKKMVWVVDGTRLKKDYPRFMKGKSDFITTNKPGIFKVDFPDECFPYAWLESSVPVVFDFGKLFESISGISNPMYCLFPKHENYYALIAEINRKTFIKTTLNGEWLSRTEEFLKQSKKTKLNRTFIQPIENTIRRKPSKYVLERGKWKKRRRF
;
A
#
# COMPACT_ATOMS: atom_id res chain seq x y z
N MET A 1 -1.09 -19.08 -4.24
CA MET A 1 -2.27 -18.73 -3.41
C MET A 1 -2.10 -19.38 -2.05
N LYS A 2 -2.65 -18.77 -1.00
CA LYS A 2 -2.67 -19.32 0.35
C LYS A 2 -3.73 -20.41 0.49
N PHE A 3 -4.89 -20.22 -0.13
CA PHE A 3 -6.03 -21.11 0.03
C PHE A 3 -6.44 -21.83 -1.26
N ALA A 4 -7.05 -23.01 -1.09
CA ALA A 4 -7.85 -23.71 -2.08
C ALA A 4 -9.08 -24.33 -1.39
N LEU A 5 -10.09 -24.72 -2.15
CA LEU A 5 -11.23 -25.49 -1.63
C LEU A 5 -10.85 -26.97 -1.59
N VAL A 6 -10.94 -27.58 -0.41
CA VAL A 6 -10.84 -29.02 -0.19
C VAL A 6 -12.15 -29.43 0.47
N ASP A 7 -12.93 -30.27 -0.20
CA ASP A 7 -14.30 -30.62 0.21
C ASP A 7 -15.17 -29.37 0.48
N ASP A 8 -15.11 -28.39 -0.43
CA ASP A 8 -15.75 -27.07 -0.35
C ASP A 8 -15.35 -26.20 0.85
N ILE A 9 -14.34 -26.61 1.61
CA ILE A 9 -13.78 -25.86 2.74
C ILE A 9 -12.49 -25.16 2.31
N LYS A 10 -12.43 -23.86 2.58
CA LYS A 10 -11.24 -23.03 2.31
C LYS A 10 -10.08 -23.44 3.22
N THR A 11 -9.06 -24.05 2.63
CA THR A 11 -7.99 -24.76 3.36
C THR A 11 -6.60 -24.29 2.92
N GLU A 12 -5.69 -24.14 3.87
CA GLU A 12 -4.29 -23.83 3.58
C GLU A 12 -3.56 -25.03 2.94
N ALA A 13 -2.43 -24.77 2.28
CA ALA A 13 -1.69 -25.83 1.61
C ALA A 13 -1.08 -26.82 2.61
N VAL A 14 -1.60 -28.05 2.59
CA VAL A 14 -1.10 -29.19 3.36
C VAL A 14 -0.39 -30.18 2.43
N LYS A 15 0.72 -30.76 2.87
CA LYS A 15 1.56 -31.64 2.04
C LYS A 15 0.72 -32.80 1.46
N GLY A 16 0.78 -32.96 0.14
CA GLY A 16 0.06 -34.03 -0.58
C GLY A 16 -1.40 -33.70 -0.92
N ALA A 17 -1.95 -32.59 -0.42
CA ALA A 17 -3.32 -32.21 -0.68
C ALA A 17 -3.53 -31.75 -2.13
N LYS A 18 -4.75 -32.00 -2.62
CA LYS A 18 -5.31 -31.48 -3.86
C LYS A 18 -6.55 -30.68 -3.51
N GLY A 19 -6.85 -29.66 -4.29
CA GLY A 19 -8.02 -28.81 -4.06
C GLY A 19 -8.42 -28.09 -5.33
N ILE A 20 -9.44 -27.25 -5.22
CA ILE A 20 -10.00 -26.46 -6.31
C ILE A 20 -9.71 -24.98 -6.07
N CYS A 21 -9.30 -24.28 -7.12
CA CYS A 21 -9.08 -22.84 -7.07
C CYS A 21 -10.42 -22.12 -6.83
N PRO A 22 -10.56 -21.35 -5.73
CA PRO A 22 -11.81 -20.65 -5.43
C PRO A 22 -12.18 -19.61 -6.50
N SER A 23 -11.18 -19.10 -7.23
CA SER A 23 -11.40 -18.08 -8.24
C SER A 23 -11.82 -18.68 -9.59
N CYS A 24 -11.11 -19.70 -10.10
CA CYS A 24 -11.33 -20.21 -11.47
C CYS A 24 -11.83 -21.65 -11.56
N GLY A 25 -12.09 -22.32 -10.44
CA GLY A 25 -12.58 -23.71 -10.41
C GLY A 25 -11.58 -24.76 -10.91
N SER A 26 -10.34 -24.38 -11.24
CA SER A 26 -9.33 -25.32 -11.73
C SER A 26 -8.66 -26.10 -10.59
N GLU A 27 -8.22 -27.32 -10.88
CA GLU A 27 -7.44 -28.13 -9.94
C GLU A 27 -6.14 -27.43 -9.49
N MET A 28 -5.85 -27.56 -8.20
CA MET A 28 -4.64 -27.08 -7.55
C MET A 28 -3.95 -28.20 -6.78
N ILE A 29 -2.63 -28.09 -6.67
CA ILE A 29 -1.77 -29.01 -5.91
C ILE A 29 -1.05 -28.20 -4.83
N ALA A 30 -1.06 -28.72 -3.61
CA ALA A 30 -0.31 -28.13 -2.51
C ALA A 30 1.20 -28.31 -2.73
N ARG A 31 1.94 -27.20 -2.74
CA ARG A 31 3.40 -27.17 -2.79
C ARG A 31 3.91 -26.85 -1.39
N CYS A 32 4.43 -27.88 -0.73
CA CYS A 32 4.97 -27.78 0.62
C CYS A 32 6.43 -28.20 0.64
N GLY A 33 7.29 -27.41 1.28
CA GLY A 33 8.72 -27.68 1.37
C GLY A 33 9.43 -26.66 2.25
N ASN A 34 10.75 -26.82 2.41
CA ASN A 34 11.51 -26.05 3.40
C ASN A 34 12.01 -24.68 2.89
N PHE A 35 11.94 -24.45 1.58
CA PHE A 35 12.54 -23.26 0.95
C PHE A 35 11.53 -22.15 0.62
N LYS A 36 10.28 -22.51 0.36
CA LYS A 36 9.21 -21.57 0.01
C LYS A 36 8.07 -21.77 0.99
N ILE A 37 7.35 -20.69 1.28
CA ILE A 37 6.11 -20.80 2.05
C ILE A 37 5.15 -21.78 1.38
N ASN A 38 4.48 -22.59 2.18
CA ASN A 38 3.48 -23.52 1.69
C ASN A 38 2.39 -22.75 0.94
N HIS A 39 2.11 -23.18 -0.29
CA HIS A 39 1.16 -22.50 -1.16
C HIS A 39 0.47 -23.48 -2.10
N TRP A 40 -0.72 -23.10 -2.57
CA TRP A 40 -1.41 -23.76 -3.65
C TRP A 40 -0.92 -23.24 -5.00
N ALA A 41 -0.68 -24.16 -5.92
CA ALA A 41 -0.34 -23.89 -7.31
C ALA A 41 -1.33 -24.62 -8.24
N HIS A 42 -1.71 -23.99 -9.34
CA HIS A 42 -2.54 -24.64 -10.36
C HIS A 42 -1.83 -25.88 -10.92
N LYS A 43 -2.62 -26.92 -11.23
CA LYS A 43 -2.12 -28.07 -11.98
C LYS A 43 -1.88 -27.65 -13.43
N GLY A 44 -0.60 -27.59 -13.83
CA GLY A 44 -0.16 -27.12 -15.15
C GLY A 44 0.16 -25.62 -15.19
N ARG A 45 0.49 -25.09 -16.38
CA ARG A 45 0.77 -23.66 -16.57
C ARG A 45 -0.54 -22.89 -16.76
N ARG A 46 -1.22 -22.59 -15.66
CA ARG A 46 -2.41 -21.71 -15.64
C ARG A 46 -2.13 -20.50 -14.76
N LYS A 47 -2.42 -19.31 -15.29
CA LYS A 47 -2.51 -18.06 -14.51
C LYS A 47 -3.98 -17.66 -14.49
N CYS A 48 -4.63 -17.82 -13.34
CA CYS A 48 -6.05 -17.49 -13.18
C CYS A 48 -6.28 -15.98 -13.00
N ASP A 49 -5.24 -15.25 -12.61
CA ASP A 49 -5.24 -13.82 -12.41
C ASP A 49 -3.90 -13.27 -12.96
N PRO A 50 -3.91 -12.31 -13.89
CA PRO A 50 -2.69 -11.70 -14.40
C PRO A 50 -1.91 -10.91 -13.32
N TRP A 51 -2.58 -10.44 -12.27
CA TRP A 51 -1.98 -9.72 -11.14
C TRP A 51 -1.35 -10.63 -10.08
N TRP A 52 -1.38 -11.93 -10.33
CA TRP A 52 -0.84 -12.91 -9.40
C TRP A 52 0.67 -12.75 -9.22
N GLU A 53 1.10 -12.58 -7.97
CA GLU A 53 2.50 -12.56 -7.55
C GLU A 53 2.83 -13.69 -6.58
N ASN A 54 4.14 -13.95 -6.42
CA ASN A 54 4.63 -14.86 -5.39
C ASN A 54 4.52 -14.21 -4.01
N GLU A 55 3.77 -14.84 -3.12
CA GLU A 55 3.56 -14.36 -1.77
C GLU A 55 4.80 -14.56 -0.88
N THR A 56 5.20 -13.51 -0.16
CA THR A 56 6.33 -13.54 0.78
C THR A 56 5.85 -13.77 2.22
N ILE A 57 6.78 -14.02 3.14
CA ILE A 57 6.45 -14.12 4.59
C ILE A 57 5.86 -12.80 5.10
N TRP A 58 6.41 -11.65 4.67
CA TRP A 58 5.89 -10.33 5.04
C TRP A 58 4.43 -10.17 4.58
N HIS A 59 4.14 -10.52 3.33
CA HIS A 59 2.81 -10.47 2.74
C HIS A 59 1.82 -11.38 3.49
N ARG A 60 2.19 -12.63 3.73
CA ARG A 60 1.39 -13.58 4.51
C ARG A 60 1.13 -13.09 5.93
N SER A 61 2.15 -12.53 6.58
CA SER A 61 2.04 -12.02 7.96
C SER A 61 1.04 -10.87 8.07
N TRP A 62 0.95 -10.05 7.02
CA TRP A 62 -0.03 -8.96 6.93
C TRP A 62 -1.45 -9.51 6.76
N LYS A 63 -1.66 -10.43 5.80
CA LYS A 63 -2.96 -11.08 5.58
C LYS A 63 -3.48 -11.82 6.82
N ASN A 64 -2.59 -12.44 7.59
CA ASN A 64 -2.93 -13.14 8.83
C ASN A 64 -3.48 -12.24 9.96
N ASN A 65 -3.48 -10.91 9.81
CA ASN A 65 -4.16 -10.02 10.76
C ASN A 65 -5.67 -9.90 10.50
N TYR A 66 -6.17 -10.52 9.43
CA TYR A 66 -7.57 -10.43 8.99
C TYR A 66 -8.24 -11.80 8.98
N PRO A 67 -9.58 -11.86 9.08
CA PRO A 67 -10.32 -13.11 9.00
C PRO A 67 -10.08 -13.87 7.68
N ILE A 68 -10.23 -15.19 7.69
CA ILE A 68 -9.94 -16.06 6.52
C ILE A 68 -10.93 -15.79 5.38
N GLU A 69 -12.17 -15.49 5.73
CA GLU A 69 -13.26 -15.12 4.84
C GLU A 69 -13.04 -13.80 4.12
N TRP A 70 -12.10 -12.96 4.56
CA TRP A 70 -11.74 -11.71 3.88
C TRP A 70 -10.53 -11.88 2.96
N GLN A 71 -9.76 -12.95 3.11
CA GLN A 71 -8.49 -13.14 2.40
C GLN A 71 -8.71 -13.72 1.00
N GLU A 72 -7.94 -13.31 -0.01
CA GLU A 72 -7.97 -13.90 -1.37
C GLU A 72 -9.38 -13.96 -2.00
N ILE A 73 -10.08 -12.83 -2.00
CA ILE A 73 -11.47 -12.74 -2.49
C ILE A 73 -11.48 -12.37 -3.97
N SER A 74 -12.16 -13.21 -4.76
CA SER A 74 -12.31 -13.00 -6.19
C SER A 74 -13.40 -11.97 -6.46
N LEU A 75 -13.03 -10.85 -7.08
CA LEU A 75 -13.92 -9.78 -7.49
C LEU A 75 -14.05 -9.76 -9.01
N LEU A 76 -15.28 -9.53 -9.49
CA LEU A 76 -15.65 -9.46 -10.90
C LEU A 76 -16.09 -8.03 -11.23
N ASP A 77 -15.53 -7.44 -12.28
CA ASP A 77 -16.12 -6.26 -12.90
C ASP A 77 -17.17 -6.71 -13.92
N GLU A 78 -18.45 -6.53 -13.57
CA GLU A 78 -19.59 -6.91 -14.40
C GLU A 78 -19.60 -6.24 -15.78
N LYS A 79 -18.92 -5.09 -15.96
CA LYS A 79 -18.90 -4.37 -17.24
C LYS A 79 -17.86 -4.91 -18.20
N THR A 80 -16.68 -5.27 -17.70
CA THR A 80 -15.57 -5.76 -18.52
C THR A 80 -15.46 -7.29 -18.52
N GLY A 81 -16.08 -7.95 -17.55
CA GLY A 81 -15.90 -9.37 -17.27
C GLY A 81 -14.54 -9.70 -16.63
N GLU A 82 -13.73 -8.69 -16.31
CA GLU A 82 -12.43 -8.89 -15.68
C GLU A 82 -12.58 -9.37 -14.25
N LYS A 83 -11.73 -10.32 -13.85
CA LYS A 83 -11.77 -10.94 -12.54
C LYS A 83 -10.40 -10.94 -11.90
N HIS A 84 -10.33 -10.43 -10.68
CA HIS A 84 -9.09 -10.30 -9.93
C HIS A 84 -9.27 -10.69 -8.47
N ILE A 85 -8.19 -11.18 -7.85
CA ILE A 85 -8.19 -11.69 -6.49
C ILE A 85 -7.60 -10.62 -5.58
N ALA A 86 -8.44 -10.02 -4.74
CA ALA A 86 -8.01 -9.08 -3.71
C ALA A 86 -7.31 -9.83 -2.56
N ASP A 87 -6.24 -9.26 -2.02
CA ASP A 87 -5.55 -9.80 -0.86
C ASP A 87 -6.46 -9.86 0.36
N ILE A 88 -7.12 -8.74 0.68
CA ILE A 88 -8.15 -8.61 1.70
C ILE A 88 -9.33 -7.81 1.13
N GLN A 89 -10.55 -8.27 1.37
CA GLN A 89 -11.77 -7.48 1.22
C GLN A 89 -12.54 -7.47 2.55
N ALA A 90 -12.72 -6.29 3.13
CA ALA A 90 -13.52 -6.09 4.32
C ALA A 90 -15.01 -5.99 4.01
N ASN A 91 -15.85 -6.16 5.03
CA ASN A 91 -17.32 -6.15 4.90
C ASN A 91 -17.89 -4.81 4.40
N ASP A 92 -17.20 -3.69 4.67
CA ASP A 92 -17.56 -2.35 4.18
C ASP A 92 -17.14 -2.10 2.71
N GLY A 93 -16.56 -3.11 2.07
CA GLY A 93 -16.06 -3.08 0.70
C GLY A 93 -14.66 -2.49 0.55
N LEU A 94 -13.94 -2.21 1.65
CA LEU A 94 -12.53 -1.82 1.58
C LEU A 94 -11.67 -2.99 1.08
N VAL A 95 -10.91 -2.75 0.01
CA VAL A 95 -9.85 -3.64 -0.46
C VAL A 95 -8.51 -3.21 0.11
N ILE A 96 -7.73 -4.15 0.64
CA ILE A 96 -6.37 -3.91 1.11
C ILE A 96 -5.43 -4.80 0.31
N GLU A 97 -4.54 -4.18 -0.45
CA GLU A 97 -3.52 -4.87 -1.25
C GLU A 97 -2.14 -4.69 -0.61
N PHE A 98 -1.38 -5.78 -0.48
CA PHE A 98 -0.03 -5.74 0.07
C PHE A 98 1.00 -5.87 -1.04
N GLN A 99 1.86 -4.85 -1.18
CA GLN A 99 2.89 -4.85 -2.21
C GLN A 99 4.28 -4.98 -1.62
N HIS A 100 4.91 -6.13 -1.85
CA HIS A 100 6.34 -6.33 -1.60
C HIS A 100 7.18 -6.26 -2.87
N SER A 101 6.69 -6.69 -4.04
CA SER A 101 7.51 -6.70 -5.27
C SER A 101 7.50 -5.33 -5.97
N TYR A 102 8.35 -5.17 -6.99
CA TYR A 102 8.18 -4.06 -7.93
C TYR A 102 6.84 -4.18 -8.64
N ILE A 103 6.07 -3.09 -8.68
CA ILE A 103 4.83 -2.97 -9.45
C ILE A 103 5.02 -1.89 -10.52
N ASN A 104 4.57 -2.19 -11.75
CA ASN A 104 4.52 -1.20 -12.82
C ASN A 104 3.46 -0.13 -12.49
N PRO A 105 3.75 1.18 -12.62
CA PRO A 105 2.75 2.23 -12.41
C PRO A 105 1.42 2.04 -13.16
N GLU A 106 1.45 1.48 -14.37
CA GLU A 106 0.24 1.19 -15.16
C GLU A 106 -0.60 0.08 -14.52
N GLU A 107 0.04 -0.98 -14.03
CA GLU A 107 -0.63 -2.07 -13.33
C GLU A 107 -1.24 -1.57 -12.02
N ARG A 108 -0.49 -0.78 -11.25
CA ARG A 108 -1.00 -0.12 -10.04
C ARG A 108 -2.24 0.72 -10.35
N PHE A 109 -2.22 1.54 -11.41
CA PHE A 109 -3.37 2.34 -11.82
C PHE A 109 -4.57 1.48 -12.23
N SER A 110 -4.33 0.38 -12.95
CA SER A 110 -5.36 -0.57 -13.34
C SER A 110 -6.04 -1.20 -12.12
N ARG A 111 -5.25 -1.65 -11.12
CA ARG A 111 -5.75 -2.16 -9.83
C ARG A 111 -6.56 -1.11 -9.08
N GLU A 112 -6.04 0.11 -8.97
CA GLU A 112 -6.73 1.24 -8.32
C GLU A 112 -8.08 1.56 -8.97
N LYS A 113 -8.14 1.55 -10.31
CA LYS A 113 -9.38 1.78 -11.06
C LYS A 113 -10.39 0.65 -10.89
N PHE A 114 -9.92 -0.59 -10.82
CA PHE A 114 -10.74 -1.78 -10.64
C PHE A 114 -11.38 -1.81 -9.25
N TYR A 115 -10.56 -1.77 -8.19
CA TYR A 115 -11.05 -1.91 -6.81
C TYR A 115 -11.71 -0.64 -6.26
N LYS A 116 -11.26 0.55 -6.68
CA LYS A 116 -11.77 1.89 -6.29
C LYS A 116 -11.61 2.20 -4.80
N LYS A 117 -12.34 1.50 -3.93
CA LYS A 117 -12.29 1.63 -2.47
C LYS A 117 -11.15 0.79 -1.93
N MET A 118 -9.92 1.23 -2.13
CA MET A 118 -8.75 0.47 -1.70
C MET A 118 -7.71 1.29 -0.95
N VAL A 119 -6.82 0.58 -0.25
CA VAL A 119 -5.60 1.11 0.34
C VAL A 119 -4.44 0.16 0.03
N TRP A 120 -3.30 0.74 -0.34
CA TRP A 120 -2.06 -0.01 -0.48
C TRP A 120 -1.34 -0.09 0.86
N VAL A 121 -0.80 -1.26 1.20
CA VAL A 121 0.24 -1.41 2.21
C VAL A 121 1.51 -1.89 1.53
N VAL A 122 2.58 -1.12 1.62
CA VAL A 122 3.81 -1.31 0.84
C VAL A 122 4.97 -1.63 1.78
N ASP A 123 5.75 -2.65 1.45
CA ASP A 123 7.00 -2.94 2.15
C ASP A 123 8.06 -1.87 1.84
N GLY A 124 8.23 -0.93 2.77
CA GLY A 124 9.22 0.14 2.70
C GLY A 124 10.66 -0.32 2.97
N THR A 125 10.87 -1.60 3.30
CA THR A 125 12.18 -2.21 3.60
C THR A 125 12.77 -2.98 2.44
N ARG A 126 11.98 -3.24 1.39
CA ARG A 126 12.37 -4.01 0.21
C ARG A 126 13.70 -3.59 -0.40
N LEU A 127 13.91 -2.29 -0.61
CA LEU A 127 15.19 -1.76 -1.09
C LEU A 127 15.98 -1.18 0.07
N LYS A 128 17.25 -1.60 0.19
CA LYS A 128 18.20 -1.13 1.23
C LYS A 128 18.28 0.40 1.38
N LYS A 129 17.98 1.16 0.32
CA LYS A 129 18.07 2.62 0.29
C LYS A 129 16.76 3.34 0.60
N ASP A 130 15.62 2.65 0.59
CA ASP A 130 14.31 3.30 0.75
C ASP A 130 14.14 3.86 2.17
N TYR A 131 14.45 3.07 3.21
CA TYR A 131 14.36 3.55 4.58
C TYR A 131 15.35 4.70 4.93
N PRO A 132 16.66 4.61 4.60
CA PRO A 132 17.57 5.74 4.78
C PRO A 132 17.16 6.99 4.01
N ARG A 133 16.62 6.84 2.78
CA ARG A 133 16.08 7.95 2.01
C ARG A 133 14.89 8.58 2.72
N PHE A 134 13.93 7.77 3.17
CA PHE A 134 12.78 8.23 3.92
C PHE A 134 13.18 9.01 5.17
N MET A 135 14.07 8.46 6.01
CA MET A 135 14.52 9.11 7.25
C MET A 135 15.21 10.45 6.98
N LYS A 136 16.00 10.53 5.91
CA LYS A 136 16.64 11.78 5.50
C LYS A 136 15.65 12.83 5.03
N GLY A 137 14.63 12.45 4.25
CA GLY A 137 13.59 13.37 3.81
C GLY A 137 12.61 13.76 4.93
N LYS A 138 12.42 12.89 5.93
CA LYS A 138 11.56 13.13 7.09
C LYS A 138 11.98 14.36 7.90
N SER A 139 13.26 14.75 7.89
CA SER A 139 13.72 15.98 8.57
C SER A 139 13.08 17.25 8.01
N ASP A 140 12.62 17.21 6.76
CA ASP A 140 12.04 18.36 6.05
C ASP A 140 10.49 18.34 6.13
N PHE A 141 9.90 17.45 6.95
CA PHE A 141 8.44 17.39 7.15
C PHE A 141 7.94 18.58 7.96
N ILE A 142 6.88 19.23 7.46
CA ILE A 142 6.25 20.37 8.11
C ILE A 142 5.06 19.88 8.92
N THR A 143 5.09 20.04 10.24
CA THR A 143 3.96 19.70 11.13
C THR A 143 2.73 20.56 10.82
N THR A 144 1.55 19.97 11.00
CA THR A 144 0.29 20.71 10.93
C THR A 144 -0.31 20.94 12.32
N ASN A 145 -1.46 21.61 12.40
CA ASN A 145 -2.23 21.71 13.64
C ASN A 145 -2.84 20.37 14.09
N LYS A 146 -2.79 19.33 13.25
CA LYS A 146 -3.20 17.98 13.60
C LYS A 146 -1.96 17.14 13.93
N PRO A 147 -1.84 16.63 15.17
CA PRO A 147 -0.73 15.74 15.54
C PRO A 147 -0.62 14.54 14.60
N GLY A 148 0.62 14.18 14.24
CA GLY A 148 0.89 13.06 13.33
C GLY A 148 0.58 13.33 11.85
N ILE A 149 0.11 14.54 11.49
CA ILE A 149 -0.13 14.94 10.10
C ILE A 149 0.92 15.94 9.65
N PHE A 150 1.54 15.67 8.49
CA PHE A 150 2.65 16.42 7.94
C PHE A 150 2.36 16.88 6.51
N LYS A 151 2.98 18.00 6.14
CA LYS A 151 3.09 18.48 4.76
C LYS A 151 4.51 18.26 4.26
N VAL A 152 4.63 17.77 3.03
CA VAL A 152 5.92 17.43 2.41
C VAL A 152 5.98 18.02 1.01
N ASP A 153 6.87 19.00 0.80
CA ASP A 153 6.99 19.69 -0.49
C ASP A 153 7.64 18.82 -1.58
N PHE A 154 8.55 17.92 -1.19
CA PHE A 154 9.32 17.04 -2.07
C PHE A 154 9.17 15.57 -1.67
N PRO A 155 7.98 14.97 -1.87
CA PRO A 155 7.72 13.59 -1.45
C PRO A 155 8.57 12.56 -2.22
N ASP A 156 9.07 12.90 -3.40
CA ASP A 156 10.01 12.10 -4.21
C ASP A 156 11.40 11.97 -3.57
N GLU A 157 11.79 12.91 -2.70
CA GLU A 157 13.00 12.76 -1.89
C GLU A 157 12.83 11.74 -0.75
N CYS A 158 11.59 11.31 -0.46
CA CYS A 158 11.26 10.41 0.65
C CYS A 158 10.81 9.03 0.13
N PHE A 159 9.83 9.02 -0.77
CA PHE A 159 9.09 7.84 -1.19
C PHE A 159 9.47 7.41 -2.62
N PRO A 160 9.29 6.12 -2.98
CA PRO A 160 9.55 5.67 -4.34
C PRO A 160 8.57 6.31 -5.33
N TYR A 161 9.07 6.72 -6.50
CA TYR A 161 8.30 7.42 -7.53
C TYR A 161 7.02 6.68 -7.96
N ALA A 162 7.07 5.34 -8.01
CA ALA A 162 5.95 4.48 -8.40
C ALA A 162 4.68 4.66 -7.53
N TRP A 163 4.80 5.29 -6.35
CA TRP A 163 3.69 5.48 -5.42
C TRP A 163 3.19 6.93 -5.34
N LEU A 164 3.94 7.90 -5.85
CA LEU A 164 3.64 9.33 -5.67
C LEU A 164 2.35 9.76 -6.35
N GLU A 165 2.03 9.12 -7.48
CA GLU A 165 0.85 9.41 -8.28
C GLU A 165 -0.30 8.42 -7.98
N SER A 166 -0.35 7.86 -6.76
CA SER A 166 -1.41 6.93 -6.39
C SER A 166 -2.71 7.70 -6.19
N SER A 167 -3.80 7.18 -6.74
CA SER A 167 -5.13 7.75 -6.58
C SER A 167 -5.80 7.36 -5.25
N VAL A 168 -5.18 6.44 -4.51
CA VAL A 168 -5.64 5.91 -3.23
C VAL A 168 -4.57 6.08 -2.14
N PRO A 169 -4.90 5.95 -0.85
CA PRO A 169 -3.90 6.02 0.21
C PRO A 169 -2.86 4.90 0.09
N VAL A 170 -1.59 5.23 0.36
CA VAL A 170 -0.46 4.29 0.34
C VAL A 170 0.24 4.30 1.70
N VAL A 171 0.14 3.20 2.43
CA VAL A 171 0.75 3.01 3.75
C VAL A 171 2.09 2.32 3.59
N PHE A 172 3.18 3.01 3.93
CA PHE A 172 4.52 2.43 3.93
C PHE A 172 4.83 1.79 5.29
N ASP A 173 5.02 0.48 5.28
CA ASP A 173 5.52 -0.31 6.40
C ASP A 173 7.05 -0.42 6.29
N PHE A 174 7.77 0.36 7.10
CA PHE A 174 9.23 0.25 7.23
C PHE A 174 9.66 -0.85 8.20
N GLY A 175 8.72 -1.70 8.63
CA GLY A 175 8.96 -2.89 9.42
C GLY A 175 9.57 -2.62 10.78
N LYS A 176 9.93 -3.72 11.43
CA LYS A 176 10.68 -3.77 12.68
C LYS A 176 12.18 -3.76 12.38
N LEU A 177 12.69 -2.74 11.68
CA LEU A 177 14.14 -2.62 11.48
C LEU A 177 14.92 -2.52 12.82
N PHE A 178 14.22 -2.27 13.94
CA PHE A 178 14.74 -2.28 15.30
C PHE A 178 13.66 -2.74 16.30
N GLU A 179 13.43 -4.05 16.44
CA GLU A 179 12.64 -4.56 17.58
C GLU A 179 13.47 -4.78 18.86
N SER A 180 14.67 -4.22 18.95
CA SER A 180 15.66 -4.74 19.91
C SER A 180 15.84 -3.97 21.22
N ILE A 181 15.16 -2.85 21.52
CA ILE A 181 15.43 -2.17 22.81
C ILE A 181 14.19 -1.64 23.58
N SER A 182 13.06 -1.31 22.95
CA SER A 182 12.01 -0.54 23.67
C SER A 182 10.57 -1.03 23.55
N GLY A 183 10.27 -2.10 22.80
CA GLY A 183 8.88 -2.57 22.60
C GLY A 183 7.96 -1.56 21.88
N ILE A 184 8.51 -0.44 21.38
CA ILE A 184 7.78 0.58 20.63
C ILE A 184 7.76 0.16 19.16
N SER A 185 6.58 -0.20 18.67
CA SER A 185 6.34 -0.43 17.23
C SER A 185 6.69 0.84 16.46
N ASN A 186 7.56 0.71 15.45
CA ASN A 186 7.77 1.81 14.50
C ASN A 186 6.44 2.22 13.87
N PRO A 187 6.16 3.52 13.77
CA PRO A 187 4.99 3.99 13.06
C PRO A 187 5.14 3.74 11.56
N MET A 188 4.02 3.52 10.90
CA MET A 188 3.90 3.49 9.44
C MET A 188 3.54 4.89 8.95
N TYR A 189 3.76 5.14 7.66
CA TYR A 189 3.48 6.43 7.05
C TYR A 189 2.52 6.29 5.88
N CYS A 190 1.35 6.92 5.98
CA CYS A 190 0.34 6.94 4.95
C CYS A 190 0.50 8.19 4.09
N LEU A 191 0.89 7.98 2.83
CA LEU A 191 0.84 8.98 1.77
C LEU A 191 -0.59 9.07 1.23
N PHE A 192 -1.20 10.24 1.32
CA PHE A 192 -2.53 10.46 0.76
C PHE A 192 -2.46 10.85 -0.72
N PRO A 193 -3.53 10.54 -1.49
CA PRO A 193 -3.64 10.95 -2.89
C PRO A 193 -3.39 12.45 -3.07
N LYS A 194 -2.60 12.79 -4.09
CA LYS A 194 -2.31 14.18 -4.40
C LYS A 194 -3.57 14.86 -4.94
N HIS A 195 -4.05 15.87 -4.21
CA HIS A 195 -5.18 16.69 -4.64
C HIS A 195 -4.72 18.12 -4.84
N GLU A 196 -4.24 18.47 -6.05
CA GLU A 196 -3.87 19.83 -6.50
C GLU A 196 -3.03 20.68 -5.51
N ASN A 197 -2.43 20.05 -4.52
CA ASN A 197 -1.67 20.71 -3.48
C ASN A 197 -0.22 20.81 -3.96
N TYR A 198 0.44 21.91 -3.62
CA TYR A 198 1.87 22.08 -3.88
C TYR A 198 2.74 21.12 -3.05
N TYR A 199 2.14 20.45 -2.07
CA TYR A 199 2.76 19.52 -1.12
C TYR A 199 1.93 18.22 -1.04
N ALA A 200 2.58 17.12 -0.64
CA ALA A 200 1.93 15.87 -0.24
C ALA A 200 1.51 15.92 1.24
N LEU A 201 0.41 15.24 1.55
CA LEU A 201 -0.03 15.01 2.93
C LEU A 201 0.40 13.62 3.37
N ILE A 202 1.04 13.55 4.53
CA ILE A 202 1.45 12.29 5.17
C ILE A 202 0.80 12.19 6.55
N ALA A 203 0.26 11.02 6.88
CA ALA A 203 -0.09 10.67 8.25
C ALA A 203 0.89 9.65 8.83
N GLU A 204 1.31 9.86 10.06
CA GLU A 204 1.94 8.84 10.89
C GLU A 204 0.85 7.97 11.52
N ILE A 205 0.93 6.65 11.33
CA ILE A 205 -0.11 5.70 11.73
C ILE A 205 0.52 4.49 12.43
N ASN A 206 0.03 4.14 13.61
CA ASN A 206 0.45 2.90 14.28
C ASN A 206 -0.18 1.67 13.59
N ARG A 207 0.61 0.60 13.42
CA ARG A 207 0.14 -0.67 12.83
C ARG A 207 -1.10 -1.25 13.49
N LYS A 208 -1.16 -1.27 14.83
CA LYS A 208 -2.33 -1.76 15.57
C LYS A 208 -3.56 -0.91 15.30
N THR A 209 -3.39 0.42 15.24
CA THR A 209 -4.48 1.34 14.93
C THR A 209 -4.99 1.13 13.50
N PHE A 210 -4.10 1.00 12.52
CA PHE A 210 -4.47 0.71 11.13
C PHE A 210 -5.33 -0.56 11.05
N ILE A 211 -4.82 -1.67 11.57
CA ILE A 211 -5.53 -2.97 11.57
C ILE A 211 -6.88 -2.85 12.29
N LYS A 212 -6.93 -2.21 13.46
CA LYS A 212 -8.19 -2.01 14.20
C LYS A 212 -9.21 -1.23 13.36
N THR A 213 -8.79 -0.14 12.72
CA THR A 213 -9.70 0.71 11.93
C THR A 213 -10.19 0.04 10.66
N THR A 214 -9.39 -0.83 10.03
CA THR A 214 -9.81 -1.59 8.86
C THR A 214 -10.73 -2.74 9.25
N LEU A 215 -10.47 -3.43 10.37
CA LEU A 215 -11.36 -4.47 10.91
C LEU A 215 -12.73 -3.91 11.31
N ASN A 216 -12.76 -2.71 11.91
CA ASN A 216 -14.00 -2.08 12.37
C ASN A 216 -14.78 -1.33 11.27
N GLY A 217 -14.28 -1.30 10.02
CA GLY A 217 -14.92 -0.55 8.93
C GLY A 217 -14.87 0.98 9.09
N GLU A 218 -13.93 1.50 9.90
CA GLU A 218 -13.77 2.94 10.15
C GLU A 218 -12.77 3.60 9.18
N TRP A 219 -11.90 2.81 8.53
CA TRP A 219 -10.80 3.34 7.72
C TRP A 219 -11.28 4.22 6.57
N LEU A 220 -12.28 3.77 5.81
CA LEU A 220 -12.81 4.50 4.66
C LEU A 220 -13.39 5.86 5.07
N SER A 221 -14.30 5.87 6.05
CA SER A 221 -14.97 7.09 6.50
C SER A 221 -13.98 8.11 7.07
N ARG A 222 -13.02 7.67 7.90
CA ARG A 222 -11.98 8.53 8.47
C ARG A 222 -11.07 9.12 7.40
N THR A 223 -10.71 8.33 6.40
CA THR A 223 -9.85 8.78 5.30
C THR A 223 -10.59 9.78 4.41
N GLU A 224 -11.83 9.49 4.02
CA GLU A 224 -12.65 10.40 3.25
C GLU A 224 -12.89 11.73 3.97
N GLU A 225 -13.22 11.68 5.26
CA GLU A 225 -13.43 12.87 6.07
C GLU A 225 -12.14 13.71 6.14
N PHE A 226 -10.99 13.09 6.38
CA PHE A 226 -9.70 13.76 6.39
C PHE A 226 -9.39 14.45 5.03
N LEU A 227 -9.63 13.75 3.91
CA LEU A 227 -9.45 14.30 2.57
C LEU A 227 -10.42 15.45 2.28
N LYS A 228 -11.69 15.35 2.72
CA LYS A 228 -12.69 16.44 2.60
C LYS A 228 -12.27 17.67 3.40
N GLN A 229 -11.83 17.49 4.65
CA GLN A 229 -11.41 18.58 5.52
C GLN A 229 -10.16 19.29 4.98
N SER A 230 -9.16 18.55 4.49
CA SER A 230 -7.95 19.14 3.92
C SER A 230 -8.21 19.99 2.67
N LYS A 231 -9.22 19.62 1.86
CA LYS A 231 -9.71 20.45 0.73
C LYS A 231 -10.39 21.74 1.20
N LYS A 232 -11.25 21.67 2.22
CA LYS A 232 -11.94 22.87 2.78
C LYS A 232 -10.93 23.89 3.36
N THR A 233 -9.92 23.43 4.10
CA THR A 233 -8.87 24.31 4.64
C THR A 233 -8.08 25.03 3.53
N LYS A 234 -7.92 24.41 2.35
CA LYS A 234 -7.31 25.07 1.18
C LYS A 234 -8.21 26.19 0.66
N LEU A 235 -9.49 25.89 0.40
CA LEU A 235 -10.43 26.84 -0.19
C LEU A 235 -10.52 28.13 0.65
N ASN A 236 -10.65 27.99 1.97
CA ASN A 236 -10.71 29.13 2.89
C ASN A 236 -9.41 29.96 2.91
N ARG A 237 -8.24 29.37 2.62
CA ARG A 237 -6.96 30.12 2.51
C ARG A 237 -6.84 30.88 1.20
N THR A 238 -7.42 30.40 0.11
CA THR A 238 -7.49 31.11 -1.18
C THR A 238 -8.42 32.32 -1.15
N PHE A 239 -9.42 32.34 -0.26
CA PHE A 239 -10.35 33.47 -0.10
C PHE A 239 -9.83 34.60 0.82
N ILE A 240 -8.75 34.36 1.56
CA ILE A 240 -7.99 35.41 2.22
C ILE A 240 -6.93 35.84 1.20
N GLN A 241 -6.94 37.12 0.80
CA GLN A 241 -6.16 37.70 -0.30
C GLN A 241 -4.74 37.11 -0.47
N PRO A 242 -4.23 37.00 -1.71
CA PRO A 242 -2.89 36.51 -1.97
C PRO A 242 -1.88 37.49 -1.38
N ILE A 243 -1.34 37.17 -0.20
CA ILE A 243 -0.03 37.72 0.15
C ILE A 243 0.89 37.16 -0.94
N GLU A 244 1.46 38.05 -1.75
CA GLU A 244 2.53 37.79 -2.72
C GLU A 244 3.81 37.32 -2.03
N ASN A 245 3.72 36.32 -1.15
CA ASN A 245 4.85 35.46 -0.91
C ASN A 245 4.81 34.42 -2.02
N THR A 246 5.41 34.79 -3.15
CA THR A 246 6.07 33.79 -4.00
C THR A 246 7.06 33.07 -3.10
N ILE A 247 6.59 32.02 -2.40
CA ILE A 247 7.47 31.00 -1.84
C ILE A 247 8.09 30.40 -3.09
N ARG A 248 9.20 31.00 -3.54
CA ARG A 248 10.10 30.39 -4.51
C ARG A 248 10.39 29.02 -3.93
N ARG A 249 9.76 27.98 -4.50
CA ARG A 249 10.07 26.59 -4.16
C ARG A 249 11.59 26.52 -4.13
N LYS A 250 12.18 26.28 -2.94
CA LYS A 250 13.61 26.03 -2.88
C LYS A 250 13.83 24.86 -3.82
N PRO A 251 14.64 25.00 -4.88
CA PRO A 251 14.85 23.91 -5.80
C PRO A 251 15.33 22.70 -4.99
N SER A 252 14.83 21.51 -5.32
CA SER A 252 15.30 20.26 -4.69
C SER A 252 16.82 20.28 -4.64
N LYS A 253 17.38 19.87 -3.49
CA LYS A 253 18.84 19.76 -3.34
C LYS A 253 19.41 18.69 -4.28
N TYR A 254 18.56 17.93 -4.97
CA TYR A 254 18.91 16.86 -5.88
C TYR A 254 18.31 17.07 -7.28
N VAL A 255 18.95 16.47 -8.28
CA VAL A 255 18.45 16.39 -9.66
C VAL A 255 18.63 14.96 -10.14
N LEU A 256 17.65 14.45 -10.89
CA LEU A 256 17.74 13.15 -11.53
C LEU A 256 18.58 13.27 -12.80
N GLU A 257 19.79 12.72 -12.78
CA GLU A 257 20.68 12.64 -13.94
C GLU A 257 20.96 11.18 -14.30
N ARG A 258 20.61 10.77 -15.53
CA ARG A 258 20.84 9.40 -16.04
C ARG A 258 20.35 8.31 -15.08
N GLY A 259 19.15 8.49 -14.53
CA GLY A 259 18.52 7.56 -13.59
C GLY A 259 19.12 7.55 -12.17
N LYS A 260 20.02 8.47 -11.83
CA LYS A 260 20.62 8.59 -10.49
C LYS A 260 20.39 9.99 -9.92
N TRP A 261 19.96 10.06 -8.66
CA TRP A 261 19.84 11.33 -7.94
C TRP A 261 21.22 11.86 -7.55
N LYS A 262 21.57 13.05 -8.06
CA LYS A 262 22.79 13.76 -7.70
C LYS A 262 22.47 15.02 -6.93
N LYS A 263 23.23 15.30 -5.88
CA LYS A 263 23.13 16.56 -5.13
C LYS A 263 23.56 17.70 -6.05
N ARG A 264 22.74 18.75 -6.16
CA ARG A 264 23.12 19.99 -6.86
C ARG A 264 24.43 20.49 -6.25
N ARG A 265 25.49 20.57 -7.07
CA ARG A 265 26.71 21.28 -6.68
C ARG A 265 26.37 22.77 -6.68
N ARG A 266 26.61 23.45 -5.55
CA ARG A 266 26.57 24.92 -5.51
C ARG A 266 27.81 25.38 -6.28
N PHE A 267 27.61 26.06 -7.41
CA PHE A 267 28.63 26.95 -7.96
C PHE A 267 28.53 28.27 -7.20
#